data_AF-A0A948KA57-F1
#
_entry.id   AF-A0A948KA57-F1
#
_cell.length_a   1.000
_cell.length_b   1.000
_cell.length_c   1.000
_cell.angle_alpha   90.00
_cell.angle_beta   90.00
_cell.angle_gamma   90.00
#
_symmetry.space_group_name_H-M   'P 1'
#
loop_
_entity.id
_entity.type
_entity.pdbx_description
1 polymer ?
#
loop_
_entity_poly.entity_id
_entity_poly.type
_entity_poly.pdbx_seq_one_letter_code
_entity_poly.pdbx_strand_id
1 'polypeptide(L)'
;MANKTQTITILGTQTINLQNITLPGSAAPSVTFPETGQVSVSLVSDVNYSGSTWPLNQVLLFNTAPLASGDYFRWFYTANTAEGTTMNVTAGQPIYAFIVDQVTSSDNTGSMTLTFTPVP
;
A
#
# COMPACT_ATOMS: atom_id res chain seq x y z
N MET A 1 17.85 -11.89 -12.73
CA MET A 1 17.40 -12.95 -11.79
C MET A 1 15.89 -12.87 -11.79
N ALA A 2 15.13 -13.97 -11.86
CA ALA A 2 13.67 -13.85 -11.98
C ALA A 2 13.08 -13.00 -10.83
N ASN A 3 12.35 -11.95 -11.18
CA ASN A 3 11.59 -11.15 -10.22
C ASN A 3 10.70 -12.11 -9.41
N LYS A 4 10.85 -12.11 -8.08
CA LYS A 4 10.06 -12.96 -7.19
C LYS A 4 8.81 -12.21 -6.72
N THR A 5 7.73 -12.96 -6.51
CA THR A 5 6.53 -12.46 -5.84
C THR A 5 6.89 -11.93 -4.45
N GLN A 6 6.35 -10.76 -4.10
CA GLN A 6 6.56 -10.13 -2.79
C GLN A 6 5.24 -9.85 -2.10
N THR A 7 5.24 -9.80 -0.77
CA THR A 7 4.03 -9.58 0.03
C THR A 7 4.24 -8.52 1.10
N ILE A 8 3.25 -7.65 1.28
CA ILE A 8 3.16 -6.72 2.42
C ILE A 8 1.89 -7.05 3.19
N THR A 9 2.00 -7.14 4.52
CA THR A 9 0.84 -7.24 5.41
C THR A 9 0.76 -5.99 6.29
N ILE A 10 -0.43 -5.41 6.40
CA ILE A 10 -0.71 -4.22 7.24
C ILE A 10 -1.87 -4.55 8.17
N LEU A 11 -1.71 -4.27 9.46
CA LEU A 11 -2.79 -4.43 10.44
C LEU A 11 -3.74 -3.24 10.37
N GLY A 12 -5.04 -3.45 10.58
CA GLY A 12 -6.04 -2.35 10.61
C GLY A 12 -5.69 -1.24 11.61
N THR A 13 -5.03 -1.59 12.72
CA THR A 13 -4.55 -0.65 13.73
C THR A 13 -3.39 0.24 13.30
N GLN A 14 -2.78 -0.07 12.14
CA GLN A 14 -1.66 0.70 11.56
C GLN A 14 -2.14 1.71 10.51
N THR A 15 -3.44 2.00 10.43
CA THR A 15 -3.96 3.04 9.53
C THR A 15 -3.39 4.42 9.85
N ILE A 16 -3.08 5.17 8.78
CA ILE A 16 -2.80 6.59 8.90
C ILE A 16 -4.10 7.26 9.32
N ASN A 17 -4.10 7.84 10.51
CA ASN A 17 -5.19 8.68 10.98
C ASN A 17 -5.04 10.09 10.38
N LEU A 18 -5.96 10.50 9.51
CA LEU A 18 -5.94 11.81 8.86
C LEU A 18 -6.23 12.98 9.81
N GLN A 19 -6.81 12.74 10.99
CA GLN A 19 -7.04 13.79 11.99
C GLN A 19 -5.77 14.11 12.79
N ASN A 20 -4.76 13.24 12.77
CA ASN A 20 -3.55 13.35 13.60
C ASN A 20 -2.26 13.05 12.80
N ILE A 21 -2.11 13.67 11.63
CA ILE A 21 -0.95 13.49 10.72
C ILE A 21 0.39 13.90 11.40
N THR A 22 0.34 14.62 12.52
CA THR A 22 1.50 15.08 13.29
C THR A 22 2.01 14.08 14.33
N LEU A 23 1.29 12.98 14.60
CA LEU A 23 1.76 11.94 15.53
C LEU A 23 2.73 10.99 14.81
N PRO A 24 4.01 10.89 15.25
CA PRO A 24 4.93 9.89 14.72
C PRO A 24 4.44 8.49 15.10
N GLY A 25 4.18 7.63 14.12
CA GLY A 25 3.66 6.28 14.36
C GLY A 25 3.21 5.48 13.15
N SER A 26 2.95 6.09 11.99
CA SER A 26 2.64 5.32 10.77
C SER A 26 3.94 4.90 10.07
N ALA A 27 4.58 3.84 10.55
CA ALA A 27 5.62 3.15 9.80
C ALA A 27 4.95 2.46 8.59
N ALA A 28 4.76 3.19 7.49
CA ALA A 28 4.19 2.64 6.28
C ALA A 28 5.11 1.52 5.77
N PRO A 29 4.64 0.27 5.73
CA PRO A 29 5.46 -0.83 5.26
C PRO A 29 5.79 -0.64 3.78
N SER A 30 7.00 -1.06 3.39
CA SER A 30 7.48 -0.91 2.03
C SER A 30 8.12 -2.17 1.47
N VAL A 31 8.16 -2.24 0.14
CA VAL A 31 8.83 -3.30 -0.62
C VAL A 31 9.71 -2.68 -1.69
N THR A 32 10.87 -3.29 -1.99
CA THR A 32 11.78 -2.87 -3.06
C THR A 32 11.96 -3.99 -4.07
N PHE A 33 12.11 -3.64 -5.34
CA PHE A 33 12.35 -4.60 -6.41
C PHE A 33 13.81 -4.51 -6.90
N PRO A 34 14.45 -5.66 -7.23
CA PRO A 34 15.82 -5.67 -7.72
C PRO A 34 15.94 -5.21 -9.18
N GLU A 35 14.86 -5.25 -9.95
CA GLU A 35 14.83 -4.92 -11.38
C GLU A 35 13.68 -3.95 -11.69
N THR A 36 13.86 -3.12 -12.73
CA THR A 36 12.81 -2.24 -13.26
C THR A 36 11.87 -3.04 -14.14
N GLY A 37 10.56 -2.83 -14.01
CA GLY A 37 9.57 -3.59 -14.78
C GLY A 37 8.13 -3.26 -14.38
N GLN A 38 7.21 -4.18 -14.65
CA GLN A 38 5.81 -4.05 -14.28
C GLN A 38 5.42 -5.15 -13.29
N VAL A 39 4.60 -4.81 -12.31
CA VAL A 39 4.03 -5.77 -11.35
C VAL A 39 2.52 -5.62 -11.30
N SER A 40 1.83 -6.76 -11.25
CA SER A 40 0.42 -6.84 -10.87
C SER A 40 0.33 -6.89 -9.35
N VAL A 41 -0.67 -6.22 -8.79
CA VAL A 41 -0.87 -6.12 -7.35
C VAL A 41 -2.28 -6.55 -7.01
N SER A 42 -2.41 -7.60 -6.20
CA SER A 42 -3.69 -8.06 -5.67
C SER A 42 -3.83 -7.70 -4.20
N LEU A 43 -5.03 -7.30 -3.79
CA LEU A 43 -5.37 -6.96 -2.40
C LEU A 43 -6.34 -8.00 -1.84
N VAL A 44 -5.99 -8.57 -0.69
CA VAL A 44 -6.93 -9.30 0.17
C VAL A 44 -7.02 -8.54 1.49
N SER A 45 -8.22 -8.31 2.01
CA SER A 45 -8.45 -7.52 3.21
C SER A 45 -9.58 -8.12 4.05
N ASP A 46 -9.35 -8.27 5.35
CA ASP A 46 -10.38 -8.46 6.36
C ASP A 46 -10.42 -7.29 7.36
N VAL A 47 -9.77 -6.17 7.01
CA VAL A 47 -9.78 -4.95 7.82
C VAL A 47 -11.19 -4.35 7.86
N ASN A 48 -11.61 -3.97 9.06
CA ASN A 48 -12.83 -3.20 9.24
C ASN A 48 -12.58 -1.97 10.13
N TYR A 49 -13.14 -0.84 9.71
CA TYR A 49 -13.10 0.43 10.42
C TYR A 49 -14.16 0.53 11.51
N SER A 50 -13.90 1.38 12.50
CA SER A 50 -14.87 1.78 13.53
C SER A 50 -15.50 0.58 14.25
N GLY A 51 -14.66 -0.29 14.82
CA GLY A 51 -15.14 -1.43 15.60
C GLY A 51 -15.89 -2.50 14.80
N SER A 52 -15.46 -2.75 13.56
CA SER A 52 -16.06 -3.74 12.63
C SER A 52 -17.27 -3.27 11.82
N THR A 53 -17.48 -1.97 11.70
CA THR A 53 -18.66 -1.41 11.03
C THR A 53 -18.49 -1.32 9.51
N TRP A 54 -17.29 -0.95 9.04
CA TRP A 54 -17.07 -0.65 7.62
C TRP A 54 -15.87 -1.40 7.04
N PRO A 55 -16.04 -2.25 6.02
CA PRO A 55 -14.92 -3.00 5.45
C PRO A 55 -13.98 -2.11 4.63
N LEU A 56 -12.68 -2.37 4.73
CA LEU A 56 -11.66 -1.77 3.87
C LEU A 56 -11.59 -2.52 2.53
N ASN A 57 -11.91 -1.83 1.44
CA ASN A 57 -11.91 -2.40 0.09
C ASN A 57 -10.79 -1.89 -0.82
N GLN A 58 -10.01 -0.90 -0.37
CA GLN A 58 -9.02 -0.21 -1.21
C GLN A 58 -7.82 0.28 -0.40
N VAL A 59 -6.63 0.22 -1.00
CA VAL A 59 -5.38 0.72 -0.41
C VAL A 59 -4.69 1.71 -1.35
N LEU A 60 -4.02 2.72 -0.80
CA LEU A 60 -3.12 3.59 -1.58
C LEU A 60 -1.71 3.00 -1.60
N LEU A 61 -1.11 2.97 -2.78
CA LEU A 61 0.29 2.59 -3.00
C LEU A 61 1.04 3.80 -3.51
N PHE A 62 2.18 4.17 -2.90
CA PHE A 62 3.02 5.27 -3.36
C PHE A 62 4.38 4.75 -3.83
N ASN A 63 4.72 5.04 -5.08
CA ASN A 63 6.02 4.69 -5.66
C ASN A 63 6.90 5.96 -5.70
N THR A 64 7.88 6.07 -4.80
CA THR A 64 8.70 7.28 -4.68
C THR A 64 9.53 7.49 -5.94
N ALA A 65 9.44 8.65 -6.59
CA ALA A 65 10.31 8.90 -7.73
C ALA A 65 11.61 9.62 -7.38
N PRO A 66 12.53 9.70 -8.35
CA PRO A 66 13.79 10.40 -8.18
C PRO A 66 13.53 11.88 -7.85
N LEU A 67 14.24 12.36 -6.82
CA LEU A 67 14.24 13.75 -6.32
C LEU A 67 14.30 14.81 -7.44
N ALA A 68 14.89 14.47 -8.59
CA ALA A 68 15.14 15.38 -9.70
C ALA A 68 14.01 15.48 -10.74
N SER A 69 12.99 14.62 -10.72
CA SER A 69 12.00 14.53 -11.81
C SER A 69 10.70 15.32 -11.60
N GLY A 70 10.33 15.66 -10.36
CA GLY A 70 9.19 16.53 -10.05
C GLY A 70 7.78 16.00 -10.39
N ASP A 71 7.66 14.76 -10.89
CA ASP A 71 6.41 14.19 -11.46
C ASP A 71 5.42 13.59 -10.43
N TYR A 72 5.27 14.19 -9.25
CA TYR A 72 4.58 13.60 -8.08
C TYR A 72 3.12 13.14 -8.32
N PHE A 73 2.44 13.69 -9.33
CA PHE A 73 1.04 13.41 -9.68
C PHE A 73 0.81 12.05 -10.37
N ARG A 74 1.87 11.31 -10.74
CA ARG A 74 1.77 10.00 -11.41
C ARG A 74 2.01 8.79 -10.50
N TRP A 75 2.16 8.98 -9.19
CA TRP A 75 2.86 8.01 -8.32
C TRP A 75 2.00 7.28 -7.30
N PHE A 76 0.69 7.55 -7.29
CA PHE A 76 -0.23 6.75 -6.48
C PHE A 76 -0.98 5.76 -7.36
N TYR A 77 -1.01 4.52 -6.90
CA TYR A 77 -1.88 3.49 -7.44
C TYR A 77 -2.90 3.14 -6.38
N THR A 78 -4.08 2.69 -6.81
CA THR A 78 -5.05 2.11 -5.89
C THR A 78 -5.26 0.66 -6.27
N ALA A 79 -5.02 -0.25 -5.33
CA ALA A 79 -5.45 -1.63 -5.46
C ALA A 79 -6.77 -1.80 -4.71
N ASN A 80 -7.76 -2.41 -5.35
CA ASN A 80 -9.01 -2.78 -4.69
C ASN A 80 -9.13 -4.32 -4.57
N THR A 81 -10.01 -4.79 -3.68
CA THR A 81 -10.20 -6.21 -3.40
C THR A 81 -10.83 -7.01 -4.53
N ALA A 82 -11.43 -6.36 -5.54
CA ALA A 82 -12.12 -7.02 -6.65
C ALA A 82 -11.22 -7.23 -7.88
N GLU A 83 -10.39 -6.24 -8.20
CA GLU A 83 -9.67 -6.15 -9.49
C GLU A 83 -8.15 -6.02 -9.31
N GLY A 84 -7.67 -5.61 -8.14
CA GLY A 84 -6.26 -5.28 -7.93
C GLY A 84 -5.82 -4.03 -8.69
N THR A 85 -4.56 -4.00 -9.14
CA THR A 85 -4.03 -2.97 -10.03
C THR A 85 -2.74 -3.45 -10.71
N THR A 86 -2.22 -2.69 -11.67
CA THR A 86 -0.90 -2.91 -12.26
C THR A 86 -0.08 -1.64 -12.14
N MET A 87 1.20 -1.77 -11.77
CA MET A 87 2.08 -0.63 -11.58
C MET A 87 3.48 -0.86 -12.17
N ASN A 88 4.10 0.22 -12.61
CA ASN A 88 5.50 0.21 -13.00
C ASN A 88 6.37 0.35 -11.75
N VAL A 89 7.46 -0.40 -11.69
CA VAL A 89 8.44 -0.41 -10.59
C VAL A 89 9.84 -0.09 -11.12
N THR A 90 10.64 0.58 -10.29
CA THR A 90 12.02 0.92 -10.60
C THR A 90 12.94 0.19 -9.63
N ALA A 91 14.04 -0.38 -10.14
CA ALA A 91 15.03 -1.05 -9.30
C ALA A 91 15.51 -0.16 -8.14
N GLY A 92 15.48 -0.70 -6.93
CA GLY A 92 15.93 0.00 -5.72
C GLY A 92 15.02 1.11 -5.19
N GLN A 93 13.88 1.39 -5.85
CA GLN A 93 12.88 2.34 -5.33
C GLN A 93 11.85 1.61 -4.46
N PRO A 94 11.61 2.09 -3.22
CA PRO A 94 10.59 1.52 -2.35
C PRO A 94 9.18 1.91 -2.81
N ILE A 95 8.27 0.94 -2.70
CA ILE A 95 6.83 1.13 -2.82
C ILE A 95 6.24 1.07 -1.42
N TYR A 96 5.55 2.13 -1.01
CA TYR A 96 4.90 2.22 0.30
C TYR A 96 3.42 1.92 0.15
N ALA A 97 2.86 1.17 1.10
CA ALA A 97 1.44 0.87 1.14
C ALA A 97 0.77 1.54 2.35
N PHE A 98 -0.38 2.16 2.12
CA PHE A 98 -1.10 2.96 3.10
C PHE A 98 -2.57 2.59 3.16
N ILE A 99 -3.03 2.29 4.36
CA ILE A 99 -4.44 2.26 4.71
C ILE A 99 -4.76 3.51 5.52
N VAL A 100 -5.86 4.16 5.19
CA VAL A 100 -6.18 5.51 5.69
C VAL A 100 -7.49 5.45 6.46
N ASP A 101 -7.52 6.05 7.64
CA ASP A 101 -8.71 6.19 8.46
C ASP A 101 -8.94 7.68 8.77
N GLN A 102 -10.19 8.12 8.70
CA GLN A 102 -10.59 9.49 8.96
C GLN A 102 -10.92 9.76 10.43
N VAL A 103 -11.04 8.74 11.29
CA VAL A 103 -11.53 8.90 12.66
C VAL A 103 -10.49 8.43 13.67
N THR A 104 -10.28 7.12 13.82
CA THR A 104 -9.29 6.58 14.76
C THR A 104 -8.78 5.23 14.30
N SER A 105 -7.46 5.05 14.30
CA SER A 105 -6.87 3.76 13.93
C SER A 105 -6.99 2.71 15.02
N SER A 106 -7.18 3.11 16.28
CA SER A 106 -7.11 2.21 17.43
C SER A 106 -8.29 1.24 17.56
N ASP A 107 -9.41 1.53 16.91
CA ASP A 107 -10.62 0.68 16.93
C ASP A 107 -10.79 -0.16 15.65
N ASN A 108 -9.80 -0.11 14.76
CA ASN A 108 -9.77 -0.94 13.56
C ASN A 108 -9.35 -2.36 13.89
N THR A 109 -9.91 -3.31 13.15
CA THR A 109 -9.61 -4.74 13.30
C THR A 109 -9.07 -5.32 12.00
N GLY A 110 -8.62 -6.58 12.04
CA GLY A 110 -8.16 -7.31 10.85
C GLY A 110 -6.79 -6.88 10.32
N SER A 111 -6.49 -7.39 9.12
CA SER A 111 -5.27 -7.19 8.37
C SER A 111 -5.54 -7.20 6.87
N MET A 112 -4.66 -6.56 6.12
CA MET A 112 -4.68 -6.67 4.67
C MET A 112 -3.35 -7.14 4.14
N THR A 113 -3.39 -7.90 3.06
CA THR A 113 -2.21 -8.41 2.37
C THR A 113 -2.22 -7.94 0.93
N LEU A 114 -1.14 -7.27 0.54
CA LEU A 114 -0.81 -6.99 -0.84
C LEU A 114 0.14 -8.05 -1.36
N THR A 115 -0.18 -8.63 -2.50
CA THR A 115 0.72 -9.52 -3.23
C THR A 115 1.13 -8.87 -4.53
N PHE A 116 2.44 -8.69 -4.72
CA PHE A 116 3.05 -8.10 -5.89
C PHE A 116 3.61 -9.23 -6.75
N THR A 117 3.03 -9.45 -7.93
CA THR A 117 3.44 -10.48 -8.88
C THR A 117 4.00 -9.84 -10.14
N PRO A 118 5.27 -10.08 -10.49
CA PRO A 118 5.88 -9.56 -11.70
C PRO A 118 5.10 -9.95 -12.96
N VAL A 119 4.95 -9.01 -13.89
CA VAL A 119 4.35 -9.25 -15.20
C VAL A 119 5.48 -9.64 -16.17
N PRO A 120 5.36 -10.78 -16.89
CA PRO A 120 6.36 -11.22 -17.87
C PRO A 120 6.55 -10.26 -19.06
#